data_AF-L2GML9-F1
#
_entry.id   AF-L2GML9-F1
#
_cell.length_a   1.000
_cell.length_b   1.000
_cell.length_c   1.000
_cell.angle_alpha   90.00
_cell.angle_beta   90.00
_cell.angle_gamma   90.00
#
_symmetry.space_group_name_H-M   'P 1'
#
loop_
_entity.id
_entity.type
_entity.pdbx_description
1 polymer ?
#
loop_
_entity_poly.entity_id
_entity_poly.type
_entity_poly.pdbx_seq_one_letter_code
_entity_poly.pdbx_strand_id
1 'polypeptide(L)'
;ETSLTMGSEAQPGVRWSAFKILITLILMGLAGYCIYMAFEPIVVESDYSLKSWVSLIFAALMVFFIFSIFKVHRNYQFVFWACSFGMFIFVSFMFFNYDSLFD
;
A
#
# COMPACT_ATOMS: atom_id res chain seq x y z
N GLU A 1 23.63 -36.18 30.76
CA GLU A 1 23.97 -35.34 29.58
C GLU A 1 23.07 -35.82 28.45
N THR A 2 22.20 -35.07 27.77
CA THR A 2 21.98 -33.64 27.58
C THR A 2 20.58 -33.55 26.95
N SER A 3 19.59 -33.02 27.67
CA SER A 3 18.26 -32.76 27.11
C SER A 3 18.31 -31.45 26.33
N LEU A 4 18.55 -31.53 25.01
CA LEU A 4 18.33 -30.41 24.11
C LEU A 4 16.84 -30.33 23.80
N THR A 5 16.06 -29.73 24.70
CA THR A 5 14.80 -29.11 24.32
C THR A 5 15.15 -27.95 23.40
N MET A 6 15.20 -28.21 22.08
CA MET A 6 15.07 -27.16 21.08
C MET A 6 13.79 -26.41 21.41
N GLY A 7 13.94 -25.27 22.08
CA GLY A 7 12.90 -24.27 22.16
C GLY A 7 12.56 -23.91 20.73
N SER A 8 11.47 -24.48 20.23
CA SER A 8 10.76 -23.93 19.10
C SER A 8 10.35 -22.54 19.55
N GLU A 9 11.19 -21.55 19.26
CA GLU A 9 10.83 -20.14 19.32
C GLU A 9 9.74 -19.98 18.28
N ALA A 10 8.50 -20.27 18.69
CA ALA A 10 7.30 -19.89 17.98
C ALA A 10 7.43 -18.39 17.80
N GLN A 11 7.91 -17.95 16.62
CA GLN A 11 8.01 -16.54 16.33
C GLN A 11 6.64 -15.94 16.62
N PRO A 12 6.53 -14.94 17.50
CA PRO A 12 5.25 -14.36 17.80
C PRO A 12 4.75 -13.70 16.52
N GLY A 13 3.94 -14.43 15.75
CA GLY A 13 3.34 -13.94 14.53
C GLY A 13 2.52 -12.70 14.85
N VAL A 14 2.32 -11.84 13.84
CA VAL A 14 1.47 -10.66 14.01
C VAL A 14 0.11 -11.12 14.52
N ARG A 15 -0.18 -10.79 15.78
CA ARG A 15 -1.54 -10.90 16.28
C ARG A 15 -2.35 -9.83 15.56
N TRP A 16 -3.12 -10.25 14.58
CA TRP A 16 -4.04 -9.40 13.82
C TRP A 16 -5.14 -8.92 14.77
N SER A 17 -5.04 -7.66 15.17
CA SER A 17 -6.09 -6.99 15.95
C SER A 17 -7.10 -6.39 14.99
N ALA A 18 -8.37 -6.30 15.41
CA ALA A 18 -9.44 -5.65 14.65
C ALA A 18 -9.03 -4.24 14.16
N PHE A 19 -8.26 -3.51 14.97
CA PHE A 19 -7.73 -2.19 14.60
C PHE A 19 -6.76 -2.24 13.41
N LYS A 20 -5.89 -3.24 13.33
CA LYS A 20 -4.95 -3.39 12.19
C LYS A 20 -5.70 -3.75 10.92
N ILE A 21 -6.70 -4.62 11.04
CA ILE A 21 -7.57 -5.00 9.91
C ILE A 21 -8.32 -3.76 9.39
N LEU A 22 -8.86 -2.93 10.29
CA LEU A 22 -9.52 -1.68 9.92
C LEU A 22 -8.58 -0.74 9.15
N ILE A 23 -7.36 -0.50 9.66
CA ILE A 23 -6.37 0.33 8.97
C ILE A 23 -6.03 -0.24 7.60
N THR A 24 -5.77 -1.55 7.51
CA THR A 24 -5.49 -2.20 6.23
C THR A 24 -6.65 -2.03 5.26
N LEU A 25 -7.90 -2.24 5.69
CA LEU A 25 -9.08 -2.05 4.82
C LEU A 25 -9.19 -0.62 4.31
N ILE A 26 -8.97 0.39 5.16
CA ILE A 26 -9.00 1.81 4.77
C ILE A 26 -7.91 2.09 3.71
N LEU A 27 -6.67 1.66 3.97
CA LEU A 27 -5.56 1.86 3.04
C LEU A 27 -5.80 1.13 1.70
N MET A 28 -6.37 -0.07 1.74
CA MET A 28 -6.71 -0.84 0.53
C MET A 28 -7.82 -0.16 -0.27
N GLY A 29 -8.85 0.39 0.38
CA GLY A 29 -9.90 1.15 -0.29
C GLY A 29 -9.36 2.41 -0.98
N LEU A 30 -8.54 3.18 -0.27
CA LEU A 30 -7.90 4.38 -0.83
C LEU A 30 -6.94 4.05 -1.99
N ALA A 31 -6.16 2.98 -1.86
CA ALA A 31 -5.29 2.51 -2.93
C ALA A 31 -6.10 2.07 -4.15
N GLY A 32 -7.22 1.37 -3.96
CA GLY A 32 -8.13 1.00 -5.05
C GLY A 32 -8.66 2.21 -5.82
N TYR A 33 -9.05 3.27 -5.10
CA TYR A 33 -9.46 4.54 -5.71
C TYR A 33 -8.32 5.21 -6.51
N CYS A 34 -7.10 5.25 -5.94
CA CYS A 34 -5.93 5.80 -6.63
C CYS A 34 -5.58 5.01 -7.89
N ILE A 35 -5.69 3.68 -7.85
CA ILE A 35 -5.47 2.82 -9.03
C ILE A 35 -6.52 3.13 -10.09
N TYR A 36 -7.80 3.27 -9.72
CA TYR A 36 -8.85 3.64 -10.67
C TYR A 36 -8.53 4.97 -11.39
N MET A 37 -8.18 6.02 -10.64
CA MET A 37 -7.78 7.32 -11.20
C MET A 37 -6.54 7.21 -12.11
N ALA A 38 -5.60 6.31 -11.79
CA ALA A 38 -4.43 6.12 -12.63
C ALA A 38 -4.75 5.49 -13.99
N PHE A 39 -5.78 4.66 -14.08
CA PHE A 39 -6.22 4.01 -15.32
C PHE A 39 -7.20 4.86 -16.13
N GLU A 40 -7.99 5.71 -15.48
CA GLU A 40 -8.98 6.60 -16.11
C GLU A 40 -8.47 7.34 -17.36
N PRO A 41 -7.35 8.10 -17.33
CA PRO A 41 -6.92 8.88 -18.49
C PRO A 41 -6.54 8.00 -19.69
N ILE A 42 -6.09 6.78 -19.46
CA ILE A 42 -5.65 5.86 -20.52
C ILE A 42 -6.83 5.09 -21.10
N VAL A 43 -7.70 4.58 -20.23
CA VAL A 43 -8.80 3.68 -20.63
C VAL A 43 -10.00 4.48 -21.15
N VAL A 44 -10.30 5.62 -20.55
CA VAL A 44 -11.50 6.42 -20.85
C VAL A 44 -11.17 7.55 -21.82
N GLU A 45 -10.10 8.29 -21.55
CA GLU A 45 -9.77 9.51 -22.31
C GLU A 45 -8.82 9.26 -23.48
N SER A 46 -8.21 8.06 -23.56
CA SER A 46 -7.18 7.72 -24.54
C SER A 46 -6.01 8.71 -24.57
N ASP A 47 -5.70 9.34 -23.42
CA ASP A 47 -4.57 10.26 -23.27
C ASP A 47 -3.30 9.47 -22.90
N TYR A 48 -2.34 9.45 -23.83
CA TYR A 48 -1.04 8.80 -23.67
C TYR A 48 0.09 9.79 -23.32
N SER A 49 -0.27 10.92 -22.72
CA SER A 49 0.68 11.89 -22.19
C SER A 49 1.65 11.26 -21.18
N LEU A 50 2.79 11.93 -20.97
CA LEU A 50 3.80 11.48 -20.01
C LEU A 50 3.21 11.36 -18.58
N LYS A 51 2.23 12.21 -18.24
CA LYS A 51 1.50 12.16 -16.98
C LYS A 51 0.76 10.83 -16.81
N SER A 52 0.04 10.38 -17.84
CA SER A 52 -0.68 9.10 -17.84
C SER A 52 0.25 7.89 -17.65
N TRP A 53 1.42 7.89 -18.31
CA TRP A 53 2.42 6.83 -18.12
C TRP A 53 2.98 6.81 -16.70
N VAL A 54 3.24 7.99 -16.12
CA VAL A 54 3.67 8.11 -14.73
C VAL A 54 2.58 7.58 -13.80
N SER A 55 1.31 7.89 -14.04
CA SER A 55 0.18 7.36 -13.27
C SER A 55 0.14 5.83 -13.23
N LEU A 56 0.43 5.15 -14.34
CA LEU A 56 0.54 3.68 -14.35
C LEU A 56 1.68 3.16 -13.49
N ILE A 57 2.82 3.86 -13.43
CA ILE A 57 3.93 3.49 -12.54
C ILE A 57 3.47 3.60 -11.08
N PHE A 58 2.75 4.67 -10.73
CA PHE A 58 2.15 4.82 -9.40
C PHE A 58 1.18 3.67 -9.08
N ALA A 59 0.32 3.27 -10.03
CA ALA A 59 -0.57 2.13 -9.85
C ALA A 59 0.19 0.81 -9.65
N ALA A 60 1.26 0.57 -10.42
CA ALA A 60 2.09 -0.62 -10.24
C ALA A 60 2.77 -0.65 -8.87
N LEU A 61 3.27 0.50 -8.40
CA LEU A 61 3.83 0.65 -7.06
C LEU A 61 2.77 0.46 -5.96
N MET A 62 1.53 0.91 -6.16
CA MET A 62 0.41 0.64 -5.23
C MET A 62 0.19 -0.86 -5.07
N VAL A 63 0.14 -1.59 -6.20
CA VAL A 63 -0.01 -3.05 -6.19
C VAL A 63 1.17 -3.72 -5.47
N PHE A 64 2.39 -3.24 -5.68
CA PHE A 64 3.57 -3.73 -4.95
C PHE A 64 3.42 -3.51 -3.42
N PHE A 65 2.99 -2.32 -2.99
CA PHE A 65 2.75 -2.03 -1.58
C PHE A 65 1.65 -2.90 -0.98
N ILE A 66 0.56 -3.13 -1.72
CA ILE A 66 -0.50 -4.05 -1.33
C ILE A 66 0.06 -5.44 -1.06
N PHE A 67 0.86 -6.01 -1.96
CA PHE A 67 1.46 -7.34 -1.75
C PHE A 67 2.51 -7.36 -0.63
N SER A 68 3.16 -6.24 -0.34
CA SER A 68 4.17 -6.18 0.70
C SER A 68 3.61 -6.43 2.12
N ILE A 69 2.29 -6.26 2.34
CA ILE A 69 1.64 -6.59 3.63
C ILE A 69 1.84 -8.05 4.05
N PHE A 70 1.93 -8.97 3.08
CA PHE A 70 2.12 -10.40 3.34
C PHE A 70 3.50 -10.70 3.95
N LYS A 71 4.47 -9.78 3.81
CA LYS A 71 5.82 -9.90 4.39
C LYS A 71 5.93 -9.24 5.78
N VAL A 72 4.86 -8.65 6.28
CA VAL A 72 4.84 -7.98 7.58
C VAL A 72 4.57 -8.99 8.68
N HIS A 73 5.60 -9.30 9.48
CA HIS A 73 5.54 -10.32 10.54
C HIS A 73 5.62 -9.73 11.95
N ARG A 74 5.97 -8.44 12.11
CA ARG A 74 6.10 -7.78 13.41
C ARG A 74 5.30 -6.47 13.49
N ASN A 75 4.89 -6.08 14.71
CA ASN A 75 4.05 -4.89 14.92
C ASN A 75 4.70 -3.59 14.40
N TYR A 76 6.00 -3.38 14.64
CA TYR A 76 6.70 -2.20 14.15
C TYR A 76 6.81 -2.18 12.61
N GLN A 77 6.91 -3.36 11.97
CA GLN A 77 6.89 -3.48 10.51
C GLN A 77 5.51 -3.08 9.96
N PHE A 78 4.43 -3.42 10.68
CA PHE A 78 3.08 -3.00 10.31
C PHE A 78 2.92 -1.49 10.38
N VAL A 79 3.36 -0.85 11.47
CA VAL A 79 3.27 0.61 11.60
C VAL A 79 4.10 1.29 10.50
N PHE A 80 5.33 0.82 10.26
CA PHE A 80 6.18 1.35 9.20
C PHE A 80 5.55 1.18 7.81
N TRP A 81 4.98 0.00 7.53
CA TRP A 81 4.26 -0.28 6.30
C TRP A 81 3.05 0.64 6.14
N ALA A 82 2.21 0.76 7.16
CA ALA A 82 1.00 1.57 7.11
C ALA A 82 1.31 3.06 6.91
N CYS A 83 2.32 3.60 7.61
CA CYS A 83 2.75 4.99 7.44
C CYS A 83 3.36 5.23 6.04
N SER A 84 4.24 4.34 5.57
CA SER A 84 4.87 4.47 4.26
C SER A 84 3.83 4.36 3.14
N PHE A 85 2.91 3.41 3.26
CA PHE A 85 1.84 3.24 2.29
C PHE A 85 0.85 4.40 2.30
N GLY A 86 0.47 4.88 3.49
CA GLY A 86 -0.36 6.07 3.63
C GLY A 86 0.28 7.33 3.04
N MET A 87 1.58 7.55 3.27
CA MET A 87 2.31 8.64 2.62
C MET A 87 2.34 8.48 1.10
N PHE A 88 2.56 7.26 0.60
CA PHE A 88 2.56 7.01 -0.83
C PHE A 88 1.19 7.30 -1.46
N ILE A 89 0.09 6.85 -0.83
CA ILE A 89 -1.29 7.18 -1.23
C ILE A 89 -1.51 8.69 -1.24
N PHE A 90 -1.06 9.40 -0.21
CA PHE A 90 -1.19 10.85 -0.13
C PHE A 90 -0.46 11.55 -1.29
N VAL A 91 0.77 11.15 -1.59
CA VAL A 91 1.55 11.70 -2.72
C VAL A 91 0.87 11.38 -4.06
N SER A 92 0.36 10.16 -4.24
CA SER A 92 -0.39 9.79 -5.46
C SER A 92 -1.66 10.62 -5.61
N PHE A 93 -2.42 10.81 -4.54
CA PHE A 93 -3.63 11.62 -4.55
C PHE A 93 -3.32 13.08 -4.95
N MET A 94 -2.26 13.65 -4.37
CA MET A 94 -1.78 14.99 -4.73
C MET A 94 -1.33 15.06 -6.19
N PHE A 95 -0.66 14.04 -6.70
CA PHE A 95 -0.24 13.99 -8.11
C PHE A 95 -1.43 13.94 -9.07
N PHE A 96 -2.44 13.12 -8.79
CA PHE A 96 -3.62 12.99 -9.66
C PHE A 96 -4.48 14.25 -9.66
N ASN A 97 -4.62 14.90 -8.49
CA ASN A 97 -5.45 16.08 -8.33
C ASN A 97 -4.65 17.39 -8.37
N TYR A 98 -3.40 17.36 -8.81
CA TYR A 98 -2.51 18.53 -8.76
C TYR A 98 -3.13 19.74 -9.47
N ASP A 99 -3.57 19.54 -10.72
CA ASP A 99 -4.19 20.60 -11.52
C ASP A 99 -5.48 21.10 -10.84
N SER A 100 -6.36 20.18 -10.41
CA SER A 100 -7.62 20.53 -9.72
C SER A 100 -7.46 21.22 -8.36
N LEU A 101 -6.31 21.07 -7.68
CA LEU A 101 -6.04 21.66 -6.37
C LEU A 101 -5.38 23.03 -6.45
N PHE A 102 -4.69 23.33 -7.55
CA PHE A 102 -3.86 24.51 -7.70
C PHE A 102 -4.25 25.42 -8.87
N ASP A 103 -5.25 25.03 -9.67
CA ASP A 103 -6.03 25.91 -10.56
C ASP A 103 -7.22 26.57 -9.83
#